data_AF-A0A7V6RLL1-F1
#
_entry.id   AF-A0A7V6RLL1-F1
#
_cell.length_a   1.000
_cell.length_b   1.000
_cell.length_c   1.000
_cell.angle_alpha   90.00
_cell.angle_beta   90.00
_cell.angle_gamma   90.00
#
_symmetry.space_group_name_H-M   'P 1'
#
loop_
_entity.id
_entity.type
_entity.pdbx_description
1 polymer ?
#
loop_
_entity_poly.entity_id
_entity_poly.type
_entity_poly.pdbx_seq_one_letter_code
_entity_poly.pdbx_strand_id
1 'polypeptide(L)'
;MLKTLVVEEPMVYDASQLQPHWIYRNYDLLGDAAIAFRGEANVNLENMIDLSDVKHKEPIYSPDMLHFMIEHFHTNLELAIYQQRMFMVAIKDELEQYEIPVVRMGSNLYLHRGKLSVSVATVSNISSLFHIGLNIDTEGTPLKTVGLSELNIKDYSSFAAAVMLRYQRDLESIEEARCKVKGIRPE
;
A
#
# COMPACT_ATOMS: atom_id res chain seq x y z
N MET A 1 10.44 -14.88 -3.16
CA MET A 1 10.10 -14.40 -1.79
C MET A 1 10.15 -12.89 -1.83
N LEU A 2 9.11 -12.22 -1.33
CA LEU A 2 9.03 -10.76 -1.29
C LEU A 2 10.11 -10.22 -0.35
N LYS A 3 10.90 -9.24 -0.80
CA LYS A 3 11.85 -8.51 0.05
C LYS A 3 11.14 -7.35 0.73
N THR A 4 11.50 -7.06 1.98
CA THR A 4 10.86 -5.99 2.77
C THR A 4 11.91 -5.04 3.34
N LEU A 5 11.60 -3.75 3.40
CA LEU A 5 12.46 -2.72 4.01
C LEU A 5 11.62 -1.60 4.61
N VAL A 6 11.92 -1.22 5.85
CA VAL A 6 11.43 0.04 6.43
C VAL A 6 12.56 1.06 6.32
N VAL A 7 12.32 2.16 5.63
CA VAL A 7 13.27 3.26 5.45
C VAL A 7 13.12 4.21 6.63
N GLU A 8 14.24 4.55 7.28
CA GLU A 8 14.25 5.44 8.45
C GLU A 8 14.15 6.91 8.03
N GLU A 9 14.80 7.28 6.93
CA GLU A 9 14.81 8.63 6.41
C GLU A 9 13.44 9.01 5.81
N PRO A 10 12.84 10.14 6.25
CA PRO A 10 11.60 10.61 5.67
C PRO A 10 11.75 10.99 4.20
N MET A 11 10.71 10.74 3.41
CA MET A 11 10.68 11.02 1.97
C MET A 11 9.29 11.45 1.54
N VAL A 12 9.22 12.49 0.70
CA VAL A 12 7.98 12.96 0.10
C VAL A 12 7.49 11.95 -0.94
N TYR A 13 6.19 11.64 -0.91
CA TYR A 13 5.51 10.91 -1.97
C TYR A 13 4.71 11.86 -2.87
N ASP A 14 5.16 11.99 -4.11
CA ASP A 14 4.53 12.81 -5.16
C ASP A 14 4.08 11.96 -6.36
N ALA A 15 4.01 10.64 -6.17
CA ALA A 15 3.76 9.60 -7.17
C ALA A 15 4.86 9.42 -8.25
N SER A 16 5.90 10.25 -8.29
CA SER A 16 7.04 10.04 -9.19
C SER A 16 7.83 8.77 -8.85
N GLN A 17 7.68 8.26 -7.62
CA GLN A 17 8.27 7.02 -7.17
C GLN A 17 7.59 5.78 -7.78
N LEU A 18 6.33 5.89 -8.25
CA LEU A 18 5.56 4.75 -8.81
C LEU A 18 6.02 4.39 -10.23
N GLN A 19 7.28 4.02 -10.36
CA GLN A 19 7.99 3.72 -11.59
C GLN A 19 8.68 2.36 -11.49
N PRO A 20 8.81 1.61 -12.61
CA PRO A 20 9.45 0.31 -12.58
C PRO A 20 10.89 0.40 -12.09
N HIS A 21 11.33 -0.59 -11.30
CA HIS A 21 12.64 -0.65 -10.65
C HIS A 21 12.98 0.55 -9.75
N TRP A 22 12.01 1.38 -9.35
CA TRP A 22 12.31 2.48 -8.42
C TRP A 22 12.85 1.93 -7.09
N ILE A 23 12.27 0.85 -6.57
CA ILE A 23 12.75 0.22 -5.33
C ILE A 23 14.18 -0.33 -5.51
N TYR A 24 14.43 -1.06 -6.58
CA TYR A 24 15.76 -1.63 -6.84
C TYR A 24 16.84 -0.55 -7.01
N ARG A 25 16.55 0.51 -7.78
CA ARG A 25 17.52 1.60 -8.04
C ARG A 25 17.92 2.39 -6.79
N ASN A 26 17.01 2.52 -5.83
CA ASN A 26 17.24 3.34 -4.64
C ASN A 26 17.69 2.52 -3.42
N TYR A 27 17.34 1.23 -3.34
CA TYR A 27 17.57 0.41 -2.14
C TYR A 27 18.22 -0.96 -2.42
N ASP A 28 18.60 -1.25 -3.66
CA ASP A 28 19.28 -2.50 -4.06
C ASP A 28 18.47 -3.79 -3.76
N LEU A 29 17.15 -3.68 -3.68
CA LEU A 29 16.25 -4.82 -3.50
C LEU A 29 15.86 -5.42 -4.86
N LEU A 30 16.62 -6.40 -5.32
CA LEU A 30 16.37 -7.07 -6.60
C LEU A 30 15.13 -8.01 -6.57
N GLY A 31 14.21 -7.87 -7.53
CA GLY A 31 13.00 -8.71 -7.64
C GLY A 31 11.82 -8.15 -6.85
N ASP A 32 10.81 -8.98 -6.59
CA ASP A 32 9.60 -8.57 -5.85
C ASP A 32 9.97 -7.95 -4.49
N ALA A 33 9.50 -6.72 -4.26
CA ALA A 33 9.85 -5.96 -3.07
C ALA A 33 8.69 -5.09 -2.58
N ALA A 34 8.60 -4.94 -1.26
CA ALA A 34 7.77 -3.97 -0.58
C ALA A 34 8.66 -3.11 0.31
N ILE A 35 8.49 -1.79 0.26
CA ILE A 35 9.15 -0.89 1.18
C ILE A 35 8.11 -0.03 1.90
N ALA A 36 8.46 0.42 3.10
CA ALA A 36 7.70 1.41 3.84
C ALA A 36 8.58 2.60 4.20
N PHE A 37 8.00 3.79 4.18
CA PHE A 37 8.67 5.03 4.58
C PHE A 37 7.65 6.05 5.06
N ARG A 38 8.10 7.04 5.84
CA ARG A 38 7.27 8.13 6.34
C ARG A 38 7.53 9.40 5.54
N GLY A 39 6.51 10.23 5.35
CA GLY A 39 6.70 11.59 4.85
C GLY A 39 5.41 12.26 4.37
N GLU A 40 5.57 13.44 3.80
CA GLU A 40 4.46 14.19 3.21
C GLU A 40 3.93 13.46 1.96
N ALA A 41 2.61 13.39 1.83
CA ALA A 41 1.95 13.04 0.58
C ALA A 41 1.57 14.34 -0.14
N ASN A 42 2.07 14.54 -1.36
CA ASN A 42 1.75 15.70 -2.17
C ASN A 42 1.67 15.33 -3.65
N VAL A 43 0.54 14.74 -4.03
CA VAL A 43 0.31 14.27 -5.40
C VAL A 43 -0.54 15.28 -6.15
N ASN A 44 0.14 15.98 -7.05
CA ASN A 44 -0.44 16.87 -8.05
C ASN A 44 -1.13 16.08 -9.17
N LEU A 45 -2.11 16.72 -9.82
CA LEU A 45 -2.96 16.06 -10.83
C LEU A 45 -2.19 15.50 -12.03
N GLU A 46 -1.02 16.06 -12.37
CA GLU A 46 -0.17 15.60 -13.47
C GLU A 46 0.48 14.24 -13.19
N ASN A 47 0.78 13.96 -11.91
CA ASN A 47 1.36 12.71 -11.45
C ASN A 47 0.30 11.71 -10.95
N MET A 48 -0.97 12.11 -10.96
CA MET A 48 -2.07 11.29 -10.47
C MET A 48 -2.32 10.10 -11.41
N ILE A 49 -2.22 8.90 -10.86
CA ILE A 49 -2.42 7.65 -11.61
C ILE A 49 -3.91 7.27 -11.66
N ASP A 50 -4.69 7.58 -10.62
CA ASP A 50 -6.12 7.32 -10.62
C ASP A 50 -6.85 8.36 -11.50
N LEU A 51 -7.32 7.89 -12.66
CA LEU A 51 -8.04 8.74 -13.61
C LEU A 51 -9.42 9.19 -13.09
N SER A 52 -9.97 8.51 -12.09
CA SER A 52 -11.16 8.99 -11.39
C SER A 52 -10.81 10.26 -10.60
N ASP A 53 -9.71 10.25 -9.85
CA ASP A 53 -9.28 11.40 -9.05
C ASP A 53 -8.91 12.59 -9.94
N VAL A 54 -8.30 12.34 -11.11
CA VAL A 54 -8.08 13.36 -12.16
C VAL A 54 -9.39 13.98 -12.63
N LYS A 55 -10.41 13.16 -12.92
CA LYS A 55 -11.72 13.64 -13.39
C LYS A 55 -12.45 14.47 -12.33
N HIS A 56 -12.35 14.08 -11.07
CA HIS A 56 -13.00 14.77 -9.96
C HIS A 56 -12.15 15.92 -9.40
N LYS A 57 -10.92 16.10 -9.90
CA LYS A 57 -9.95 17.11 -9.42
C LYS A 57 -9.69 16.98 -7.92
N GLU A 58 -9.50 15.74 -7.46
CA GLU A 58 -9.22 15.42 -6.06
C GLU A 58 -7.71 15.25 -5.88
N PRO A 59 -6.96 16.30 -5.47
CA PRO A 59 -5.56 16.14 -5.13
C PRO A 59 -5.41 15.29 -3.87
N ILE A 60 -4.27 14.60 -3.75
CA ILE A 60 -3.92 13.86 -2.54
C ILE A 60 -2.90 14.69 -1.77
N TYR A 61 -3.29 15.13 -0.58
CA TYR A 61 -2.40 15.83 0.34
C TYR A 61 -2.55 15.29 1.76
N SER A 62 -1.43 15.07 2.43
CA SER A 62 -1.31 14.82 3.86
C SER A 62 0.08 15.29 4.34
N PRO A 63 0.17 16.00 5.47
CA PRO A 63 1.45 16.52 5.96
C PRO A 63 2.39 15.40 6.43
N ASP A 64 1.83 14.26 6.83
CA ASP A 64 2.60 13.11 7.28
C ASP A 64 1.80 11.82 7.12
N MET A 65 2.41 10.87 6.40
CA MET A 65 1.80 9.63 5.98
C MET A 65 2.81 8.49 6.06
N LEU A 66 2.32 7.32 6.47
CA LEU A 66 3.05 6.08 6.32
C LEU A 66 2.77 5.51 4.93
N HIS A 67 3.78 5.47 4.08
CA HIS A 67 3.70 4.99 2.71
C HIS A 67 4.19 3.55 2.63
N PHE A 68 3.53 2.78 1.77
CA PHE A 68 3.97 1.49 1.29
C PHE A 68 4.09 1.55 -0.22
N MET A 69 5.23 1.12 -0.75
CA MET A 69 5.46 0.95 -2.17
C MET A 69 5.82 -0.50 -2.45
N ILE A 70 5.08 -1.13 -3.33
CA ILE A 70 5.24 -2.55 -3.66
C ILE A 70 5.43 -2.70 -5.17
N GLU A 71 6.40 -3.52 -5.56
CA GLU A 71 6.65 -3.92 -6.94
C GLU A 71 6.68 -5.45 -7.06
N HIS A 72 5.89 -5.99 -7.99
CA HIS A 72 5.88 -7.41 -8.37
C HIS A 72 6.23 -7.57 -9.85
N PHE A 73 7.09 -8.53 -10.19
CA PHE A 73 7.56 -8.75 -11.57
C PHE A 73 6.60 -9.62 -12.40
N HIS A 74 5.38 -9.09 -12.59
CA HIS A 74 4.40 -9.53 -13.59
C HIS A 74 3.61 -8.33 -14.10
N THR A 75 2.90 -8.46 -15.21
CA THR A 75 2.18 -7.34 -15.87
C THR A 75 0.66 -7.51 -15.90
N ASN A 76 0.11 -8.40 -15.08
CA ASN A 76 -1.33 -8.57 -14.94
C ASN A 76 -1.91 -7.54 -13.96
N LEU A 77 -2.60 -6.52 -14.49
CA LEU A 77 -3.24 -5.46 -13.70
C LEU A 77 -4.32 -5.97 -12.76
N GLU A 78 -5.11 -6.96 -13.17
CA GLU A 78 -6.15 -7.55 -12.31
C GLU A 78 -5.52 -8.23 -11.10
N LEU A 79 -4.44 -8.98 -11.33
CA LEU A 79 -3.65 -9.60 -10.25
C LEU A 79 -3.03 -8.53 -9.33
N ALA A 80 -2.49 -7.45 -9.89
CA ALA A 80 -1.96 -6.33 -9.12
C ALA A 80 -3.02 -5.68 -8.22
N ILE A 81 -4.26 -5.55 -8.71
CA ILE A 81 -5.40 -5.05 -7.92
C ILE A 81 -5.75 -6.05 -6.82
N TYR A 82 -5.77 -7.36 -7.09
CA TYR A 82 -5.99 -8.36 -6.03
C TYR A 82 -4.92 -8.32 -4.94
N GLN A 83 -3.65 -8.21 -5.33
CA GLN A 83 -2.52 -8.05 -4.41
C GLN A 83 -2.63 -6.76 -3.59
N GLN A 84 -2.98 -5.64 -4.22
CA GLN A 84 -3.28 -4.37 -3.52
C GLN A 84 -4.39 -4.59 -2.47
N ARG A 85 -5.48 -5.28 -2.80
CA ARG A 85 -6.55 -5.55 -1.83
C ARG A 85 -6.12 -6.50 -0.73
N MET A 86 -5.27 -7.48 -1.01
CA MET A 86 -4.67 -8.36 -0.01
C MET A 86 -3.78 -7.57 0.96
N PHE A 87 -2.98 -6.64 0.45
CA PHE A 87 -2.17 -5.74 1.29
C PHE A 87 -3.06 -4.85 2.18
N MET A 88 -4.18 -4.34 1.67
CA MET A 88 -5.17 -3.62 2.49
C MET A 88 -5.79 -4.48 3.58
N VAL A 89 -5.98 -5.78 3.33
CA VAL A 89 -6.40 -6.74 4.37
C VAL A 89 -5.28 -6.91 5.40
N ALA A 90 -4.02 -7.04 4.98
CA ALA A 90 -2.90 -7.13 5.92
C ALA A 90 -2.79 -5.91 6.85
N ILE A 91 -3.03 -4.70 6.32
CA ILE A 91 -3.12 -3.47 7.14
C ILE A 91 -4.29 -3.55 8.12
N LYS A 92 -5.47 -3.96 7.64
CA LYS A 92 -6.67 -4.09 8.49
C LYS A 92 -6.44 -5.10 9.62
N ASP A 93 -5.90 -6.27 9.31
CA ASP A 93 -5.61 -7.32 10.29
C ASP A 93 -4.59 -6.85 11.34
N GLU A 94 -3.61 -6.05 10.91
CA GLU A 94 -2.65 -5.45 11.84
C GLU A 94 -3.32 -4.41 12.75
N LEU A 95 -4.14 -3.51 12.21
CA LEU A 95 -4.92 -2.54 13.00
C LEU A 95 -5.88 -3.23 13.99
N GLU A 96 -6.41 -4.40 13.64
CA GLU A 96 -7.25 -5.18 14.54
C GLU A 96 -6.48 -5.71 15.77
N GLN A 97 -5.16 -5.93 15.68
CA GLN A 97 -4.33 -6.26 16.86
C GLN A 97 -4.29 -5.13 17.89
N TYR A 98 -4.57 -3.90 17.47
CA TYR A 98 -4.67 -2.71 18.31
C TYR A 98 -6.13 -2.39 18.67
N GLU A 99 -7.06 -3.31 18.42
CA GLU A 99 -8.50 -3.13 18.65
C GLU A 99 -9.12 -1.95 17.88
N ILE A 100 -8.55 -1.61 16.71
CA ILE A 100 -9.03 -0.51 15.85
C ILE A 100 -9.96 -1.07 14.77
N PRO A 101 -11.29 -0.83 14.85
CA PRO A 101 -12.26 -1.47 13.96
C PRO A 101 -12.46 -0.70 12.65
N VAL A 102 -11.45 -0.73 11.76
CA VAL A 102 -11.57 -0.10 10.44
C VAL A 102 -12.51 -0.87 9.51
N VAL A 103 -13.23 -0.13 8.66
CA VAL A 103 -14.07 -0.66 7.58
C VAL A 103 -13.35 -0.47 6.25
N ARG A 104 -13.27 -1.53 5.45
CA ARG A 104 -12.74 -1.46 4.09
C ARG A 104 -13.86 -1.18 3.10
N MET A 105 -13.73 -0.12 2.32
CA MET A 105 -14.61 0.21 1.20
C MET A 105 -13.75 0.31 -0.06
N GLY A 106 -13.85 -0.67 -0.94
CA GLY A 106 -12.95 -0.76 -2.10
C GLY A 106 -11.48 -0.91 -1.66
N SER A 107 -10.62 0.03 -2.08
CA SER A 107 -9.17 0.06 -1.83
C SER A 107 -8.82 0.92 -0.63
N ASN A 108 -9.82 1.46 0.08
CA ASN A 108 -9.60 2.42 1.15
C ASN A 108 -10.12 1.88 2.48
N LEU A 109 -9.42 2.23 3.56
CA LEU A 109 -9.82 1.99 4.94
C LEU A 109 -10.43 3.27 5.53
N TYR A 110 -11.46 3.08 6.34
CA TYR A 110 -12.17 4.14 7.01
C TYR A 110 -12.35 3.78 8.48
N LEU A 111 -12.29 4.78 9.35
CA LEU A 111 -12.81 4.69 10.71
C LEU A 111 -13.92 5.74 10.87
N HIS A 112 -15.11 5.27 11.25
CA HIS A 112 -16.31 6.10 11.29
C HIS A 112 -16.59 6.81 9.95
N ARG A 113 -16.36 8.11 9.86
CA ARG A 113 -16.51 8.93 8.64
C ARG A 113 -15.17 9.49 8.13
N GLY A 114 -14.05 9.11 8.74
CA GLY A 114 -12.71 9.54 8.33
C GLY A 114 -12.08 8.50 7.41
N LYS A 115 -11.53 8.96 6.29
CA LYS A 115 -10.69 8.14 5.40
C LYS A 115 -9.29 8.00 6.01
N LEU A 116 -8.86 6.78 6.31
CA LEU A 116 -7.53 6.48 6.87
C LEU A 116 -6.47 6.37 5.79
N SER A 117 -6.84 5.81 4.64
CA SER A 117 -5.87 5.43 3.61
C SER A 117 -6.17 6.00 2.24
N VAL A 118 -5.13 6.12 1.43
CA VAL A 118 -5.20 6.23 -0.04
C VAL A 118 -4.50 5.03 -0.65
N SER A 119 -4.89 4.61 -1.85
CA SER A 119 -4.19 3.55 -2.56
C SER A 119 -4.47 3.55 -4.06
N VAL A 120 -3.44 3.19 -4.83
CA VAL A 120 -3.51 3.00 -6.28
C VAL A 120 -2.69 1.78 -6.69
N ALA A 121 -3.13 1.10 -7.75
CA ALA A 121 -2.39 0.01 -8.38
C ALA A 121 -2.32 0.25 -9.89
N THR A 122 -1.17 -0.05 -10.48
CA THR A 122 -0.93 0.08 -11.91
C THR A 122 0.06 -0.98 -12.39
N VAL A 123 0.30 -1.02 -13.69
CA VAL A 123 1.32 -1.86 -14.32
C VAL A 123 2.18 -1.02 -15.24
N SER A 124 3.47 -1.35 -15.24
CA SER A 124 4.40 -0.93 -16.29
C SER A 124 4.42 -1.98 -17.40
N ASN A 125 5.36 -1.85 -18.33
CA ASN A 125 5.63 -2.86 -19.34
C ASN A 125 6.34 -4.12 -18.80
N ILE A 126 6.81 -4.12 -17.54
CA ILE A 126 7.62 -5.21 -16.98
C ILE A 126 7.25 -5.63 -15.55
N SER A 127 6.49 -4.81 -14.83
CA SER A 127 6.15 -5.02 -13.42
C SER A 127 4.80 -4.40 -13.06
N SER A 128 4.23 -4.89 -11.96
CA SER A 128 3.04 -4.36 -11.30
C SER A 128 3.48 -3.53 -10.11
N LEU A 129 2.91 -2.34 -9.96
CA LEU A 129 3.27 -1.38 -8.92
C LEU A 129 2.01 -0.96 -8.19
N PHE A 130 2.05 -0.94 -6.86
CA PHE A 130 0.99 -0.32 -6.09
C PHE A 130 1.53 0.44 -4.90
N HIS A 131 0.82 1.51 -4.58
CA HIS A 131 1.08 2.37 -3.45
C HIS A 131 -0.12 2.35 -2.51
N ILE A 132 0.18 2.35 -1.22
CA ILE A 132 -0.78 2.57 -0.15
C ILE A 132 -0.20 3.62 0.78
N GLY A 133 -1.00 4.60 1.16
CA GLY A 133 -0.63 5.58 2.16
C GLY A 133 -1.63 5.56 3.31
N LEU A 134 -1.16 5.59 4.56
CA LEU A 134 -1.98 5.71 5.75
C LEU A 134 -1.67 7.06 6.40
N ASN A 135 -2.66 7.93 6.55
CA ASN A 135 -2.46 9.22 7.22
C ASN A 135 -1.88 8.96 8.62
N ILE A 136 -0.79 9.63 8.97
CA ILE A 136 -0.32 9.71 10.36
C ILE A 136 -0.99 10.92 10.99
N ASP A 137 -0.81 12.09 10.35
CA ASP A 137 -1.44 13.35 10.73
C ASP A 137 -2.43 13.81 9.65
N THR A 138 -3.49 14.48 10.10
CA THR A 138 -4.68 14.79 9.28
C THR A 138 -4.85 16.29 9.00
N GLU A 139 -4.02 17.13 9.61
CA GLU A 139 -4.08 18.59 9.44
C GLU A 139 -3.86 18.96 7.96
N GLY A 140 -4.73 19.82 7.41
CA GLY A 140 -4.63 20.26 6.02
C GLY A 140 -5.08 19.25 4.96
N THR A 141 -5.49 18.03 5.35
CA THR A 141 -6.07 17.07 4.39
C THR A 141 -7.35 17.64 3.73
N PRO A 142 -7.58 17.40 2.43
CA PRO A 142 -8.67 18.05 1.68
C PRO A 142 -10.07 17.51 2.01
N LEU A 143 -10.14 16.35 2.64
CA LEU A 143 -11.37 15.66 3.02
C LEU A 143 -11.28 15.26 4.49
N LYS A 144 -12.40 14.82 5.07
CA LYS A 144 -12.39 14.27 6.42
C LYS A 144 -11.56 12.97 6.46
N THR A 145 -10.42 13.02 7.15
CA THR A 145 -9.51 11.90 7.35
C THR A 145 -9.46 11.48 8.82
N VAL A 146 -8.77 10.37 9.09
CA VAL A 146 -8.36 9.90 10.42
C VAL A 146 -6.91 9.45 10.28
N GLY A 147 -6.10 9.71 11.31
CA GLY A 147 -4.66 9.46 11.28
C GLY A 147 -4.22 8.39 12.28
N LEU A 148 -3.12 7.69 12.00
CA LEU A 148 -2.54 6.70 12.89
C LEU A 148 -2.18 7.29 14.28
N SER A 149 -1.82 8.58 14.35
CA SER A 149 -1.55 9.27 15.61
C SER A 149 -2.80 9.36 16.49
N GLU A 150 -3.96 9.71 15.91
CA GLU A 150 -5.28 9.72 16.57
C GLU A 150 -5.71 8.32 17.04
N LEU A 151 -5.20 7.27 16.39
CA LEU A 151 -5.48 5.88 16.70
C LEU A 151 -4.54 5.27 17.75
N ASN A 152 -3.66 6.07 18.37
CA ASN A 152 -2.65 5.65 19.34
C ASN A 152 -1.60 4.66 18.80
N ILE A 153 -1.41 4.57 17.48
CA ILE A 153 -0.25 3.90 16.91
C ILE A 153 0.95 4.85 17.05
N LYS A 154 1.99 4.41 17.76
CA LYS A 154 3.17 5.24 18.09
C LYS A 154 4.44 4.80 17.36
N ASP A 155 4.60 3.49 17.16
CA ASP A 155 5.75 2.92 16.46
C ASP A 155 5.35 2.54 15.04
N TYR A 156 5.46 3.53 14.14
CA TYR A 156 5.09 3.36 12.73
C TYR A 156 6.01 2.38 12.01
N SER A 157 7.29 2.31 12.38
CA SER A 157 8.26 1.40 11.78
C SER A 157 7.94 -0.05 12.12
N SER A 158 7.67 -0.35 13.39
CA SER A 158 7.24 -1.69 13.81
C SER A 158 5.89 -2.07 13.20
N PHE A 159 4.93 -1.13 13.16
CA PHE A 159 3.65 -1.34 12.49
C PHE A 159 3.84 -1.67 10.99
N ALA A 160 4.65 -0.90 10.28
CA ALA A 160 4.94 -1.12 8.86
C ALA A 160 5.62 -2.46 8.60
N ALA A 161 6.61 -2.82 9.42
CA ALA A 161 7.30 -4.10 9.35
C ALA A 161 6.32 -5.27 9.55
N ALA A 162 5.41 -5.17 10.52
CA ALA A 162 4.40 -6.19 10.79
C ALA A 162 3.42 -6.37 9.63
N VAL A 163 2.94 -5.27 9.03
CA VAL A 163 2.08 -5.30 7.83
C VAL A 163 2.79 -6.00 6.66
N MET A 164 4.02 -5.59 6.34
CA MET A 164 4.77 -6.18 5.23
C MET A 164 5.10 -7.66 5.47
N LEU A 165 5.43 -8.03 6.72
CA LEU A 165 5.67 -9.43 7.10
C LEU A 165 4.41 -10.28 6.93
N ARG A 166 3.24 -9.74 7.29
CA ARG A 166 1.96 -10.43 7.09
C ARG A 166 1.67 -10.66 5.60
N TYR A 167 1.82 -9.62 4.78
CA TYR A 167 1.66 -9.73 3.34
C TYR A 167 2.65 -10.73 2.71
N GLN A 168 3.92 -10.71 3.14
CA GLN A 168 4.93 -11.68 2.71
C GLN A 168 4.48 -13.12 3.02
N ARG A 169 4.01 -13.37 4.25
CA ARG A 169 3.53 -14.70 4.67
C ARG A 169 2.30 -15.15 3.88
N ASP A 170 1.41 -14.23 3.54
CA ASP A 170 0.24 -14.55 2.69
C ASP A 170 0.70 -14.99 1.29
N LEU A 171 1.68 -14.31 0.69
CA LEU A 171 2.25 -14.72 -0.60
C LEU A 171 2.92 -16.09 -0.54
N GLU A 172 3.71 -16.36 0.51
CA GLU A 172 4.35 -17.66 0.73
C GLU A 172 3.30 -18.76 0.89
N SER A 173 2.26 -18.51 1.69
CA SER A 173 1.14 -19.44 1.89
C SER A 173 0.37 -19.72 0.59
N ILE A 174 0.17 -18.70 -0.26
CA ILE A 174 -0.44 -18.86 -1.59
C ILE A 174 0.42 -19.75 -2.49
N GLU A 175 1.74 -19.53 -2.52
CA GLU A 175 2.68 -20.33 -3.31
C GLU A 175 2.73 -21.80 -2.83
N GLU A 176 2.61 -22.05 -1.53
CA GLU A 176 2.45 -23.41 -1.03
C GLU A 176 1.08 -24.01 -1.39
N ALA A 177 0.01 -23.21 -1.26
CA ALA A 177 -1.36 -23.67 -1.48
C ALA A 177 -1.64 -24.09 -2.92
N ARG A 178 -1.07 -23.39 -3.91
CA ARG A 178 -1.17 -23.80 -5.33
C ARG A 178 -0.51 -25.15 -5.62
N CYS A 179 0.43 -25.61 -4.79
CA CYS A 179 1.15 -26.87 -4.97
C CYS A 179 0.51 -28.06 -4.26
N LYS A 180 -0.53 -27.86 -3.43
CA LYS A 180 -1.15 -28.92 -2.61
C LYS A 180 -2.56 -29.32 -3.04
N VAL A 181 -3.00 -28.88 -4.23
CA VAL A 181 -4.34 -29.15 -4.76
C VAL A 181 -4.29 -30.12 -5.94
N LYS A 182 -5.25 -31.05 -6.01
CA LYS A 182 -5.40 -31.98 -7.14
C LYS A 182 -6.00 -31.23 -8.34
N GLY A 183 -5.41 -31.38 -9.52
CA GLY A 183 -6.02 -30.92 -10.76
C GLY A 183 -7.32 -31.67 -11.07
N ILE A 184 -8.41 -30.94 -11.30
CA ILE A 184 -9.71 -31.49 -11.71
C ILE A 184 -9.90 -31.18 -13.20
N ARG A 185 -10.21 -32.18 -14.01
CA ARG A 185 -10.73 -31.97 -15.37
C ARG A 185 -12.24 -32.19 -15.32
N PRO A 186 -13.06 -31.29 -15.89
CA PRO A 186 -14.46 -31.63 -16.15
C PRO A 186 -14.49 -32.80 -17.14
N GLU A 187 -15.29 -33.82 -16.85
CA GLU A 187 -15.65 -34.88 -17.81
C GLU A 187 -16.51 -34.32 -18.95
#